data_AF-A0A538GSC6-F1
#
_entry.id   AF-A0A538GSC6-F1
#
_cell.length_a   1.000
_cell.length_b   1.000
_cell.length_c   1.000
_cell.angle_alpha   90.00
_cell.angle_beta   90.00
_cell.angle_gamma   90.00
#
_symmetry.space_group_name_H-M   'P 1'
#
loop_
_entity.id
_entity.type
_entity.pdbx_description
1 polymer ?
#
loop_
_entity_poly.entity_id
_entity_poly.type
_entity_poly.pdbx_seq_one_letter_code
_entity_poly.pdbx_strand_id
1 'polypeptide(L)'
;MSDPGPQEIAAERGASDRGSALLFWAQIVGNAGLFVGLLLVTRALGPSGRGTVAFITVTALVTAWIARLGVTEATVVFAAQRPEARPVLLSNSLAFSTAAGLAGAAVVCGTLWWAPALRPAGVETAELAILAISIIAACLADAGYRFLLGCSRFRAHALVTAVTSWIYPVLVVILWAVLGLTVALAALVWASTQGLRALLLFSLAARREGGFGRPSRRVLRESISFGVREAALGFYVVAVNLSEMLLYFPGAVSTALLPLAARSDAGSRLGQTLRAFRSASVVTLASLLASAVLVPPLIPVVFGGAFDASITPFLLMLPGLIGFTAMIVFSNALVASSLPSLSSVAPTIC
;
A
#
# COMPACT_ATOMS: atom_id res chain seq x y z
N MET A 1 31.11 24.84 2.55
CA MET A 1 30.23 23.72 2.92
C MET A 1 30.96 22.97 4.02
N SER A 2 30.61 23.23 5.28
CA SER A 2 31.22 22.60 6.45
C SER A 2 30.72 21.16 6.53
N ASP A 3 31.66 20.21 6.56
CA ASP A 3 31.39 18.78 6.68
C ASP A 3 30.69 18.52 8.03
N PRO A 4 29.51 17.88 8.08
CA PRO A 4 28.77 17.69 9.32
C PRO A 4 29.58 16.83 10.30
N GLY A 5 29.61 17.24 11.56
CA GLY A 5 30.42 16.58 12.59
C GLY A 5 29.92 15.17 12.90
N PRO A 6 30.77 14.24 13.40
CA PRO A 6 30.39 12.86 13.70
C PRO A 6 29.17 12.71 14.62
N GLN A 7 28.94 13.68 15.50
CA GLN A 7 27.78 13.72 16.40
C GLN A 7 26.47 14.08 15.70
N GLU A 8 26.53 14.91 14.66
CA GLU A 8 25.38 15.32 13.85
C GLU A 8 24.91 14.15 12.97
N ILE A 9 25.87 13.43 12.38
CA ILE A 9 25.63 12.19 11.62
C ILE A 9 25.01 11.09 12.51
N ALA A 10 25.48 10.93 13.76
CA ALA A 10 24.93 9.96 14.70
C ALA A 10 23.50 10.32 15.16
N ALA A 11 23.21 11.60 15.36
CA ALA A 11 21.88 12.09 15.72
C ALA A 11 20.87 11.93 14.57
N GLU A 12 21.28 12.21 13.33
CA GLU A 12 20.46 11.99 12.13
C GLU A 12 20.16 10.51 11.90
N ARG A 13 21.14 9.62 12.08
CA ARG A 13 20.94 8.16 12.02
C ARG A 13 19.94 7.67 13.06
N GLY A 14 20.09 8.10 14.33
CA GLY A 14 19.19 7.70 15.42
C GLY A 14 17.75 8.24 15.30
N ALA A 15 17.55 9.34 14.57
CA ALA A 15 16.22 9.87 14.24
C ALA A 15 15.57 9.12 13.07
N SER A 16 16.37 8.74 12.07
CA SER A 16 15.94 7.93 10.92
C SER A 16 15.50 6.53 11.35
N ASP A 17 16.29 5.84 12.19
CA ASP A 17 15.97 4.49 12.70
C ASP A 17 14.66 4.45 13.49
N ARG A 18 14.41 5.47 14.32
CA ARG A 18 13.14 5.62 15.06
C ARG A 18 11.95 5.89 14.13
N GLY A 19 12.17 6.55 12.99
CA GLY A 19 11.14 6.78 11.97
C GLY A 19 10.75 5.50 11.25
N SER A 20 11.74 4.72 10.83
CA SER A 20 11.58 3.44 10.13
C SER A 20 10.89 2.39 11.00
N ALA A 21 11.31 2.26 12.27
CA ALA A 21 10.66 1.34 13.21
C ALA A 21 9.19 1.68 13.46
N LEU A 22 8.86 2.97 13.51
CA LEU A 22 7.48 3.42 13.74
C LEU A 22 6.59 3.19 12.51
N LEU A 23 7.12 3.32 11.29
CA LEU A 23 6.41 2.91 10.07
C LEU A 23 6.13 1.42 10.05
N PHE A 24 7.13 0.62 10.44
CA PHE A 24 7.01 -0.83 10.52
C PHE A 24 5.87 -1.25 11.47
N TRP A 25 5.84 -0.69 12.68
CA TRP A 25 4.77 -0.95 13.65
C TRP A 25 3.40 -0.48 13.17
N ALA A 26 3.33 0.69 12.55
CA ALA A 26 2.08 1.17 11.97
C ALA A 26 1.60 0.27 10.82
N GLN A 27 2.50 -0.30 10.03
CA GLN A 27 2.14 -1.25 8.98
C GLN A 27 1.62 -2.57 9.56
N ILE A 28 2.23 -3.10 10.62
CA ILE A 28 1.73 -4.28 11.32
C ILE A 28 0.33 -4.03 11.88
N VAL A 29 0.16 -2.95 12.65
CA VAL A 29 -1.11 -2.57 13.26
C VAL A 29 -2.17 -2.31 12.18
N GLY A 30 -1.78 -1.68 11.07
CA GLY A 30 -2.65 -1.41 9.94
C GLY A 30 -3.11 -2.69 9.24
N ASN A 31 -2.18 -3.59 8.92
CA ASN A 31 -2.48 -4.88 8.30
C ASN A 31 -3.37 -5.75 9.20
N ALA A 32 -3.18 -5.70 10.52
CA ALA A 32 -4.06 -6.39 11.47
C ALA A 32 -5.50 -5.86 11.41
N GLY A 33 -5.69 -4.53 11.36
CA GLY A 33 -7.02 -3.92 11.19
C GLY A 33 -7.71 -4.35 9.89
N LEU A 34 -6.97 -4.35 8.76
CA LEU A 34 -7.48 -4.84 7.48
C LEU A 34 -7.87 -6.33 7.52
N PHE A 35 -7.08 -7.15 8.20
CA PHE A 35 -7.36 -8.57 8.38
C PHE A 35 -8.62 -8.81 9.22
N VAL A 36 -8.78 -8.08 10.33
CA VAL A 36 -10.00 -8.12 11.14
C VAL A 36 -11.22 -7.72 10.29
N GLY A 37 -11.09 -6.66 9.48
CA GLY A 37 -12.13 -6.24 8.54
C GLY A 37 -12.52 -7.35 7.55
N LEU A 38 -11.53 -8.03 6.97
CA LEU A 38 -11.75 -9.18 6.08
C LEU A 38 -12.52 -10.30 6.76
N LEU A 39 -12.14 -10.69 7.99
CA LEU A 39 -12.82 -11.75 8.74
C LEU A 39 -14.27 -11.39 9.05
N LEU A 40 -14.52 -10.14 9.46
CA LEU A 40 -15.86 -9.64 9.79
C LEU A 40 -16.77 -9.65 8.57
N VAL A 41 -16.31 -9.11 7.44
CA VAL A 41 -17.07 -9.08 6.18
C VAL A 41 -17.36 -10.48 5.68
N THR A 42 -16.38 -11.38 5.74
CA THR A 42 -16.57 -12.79 5.33
C THR A 42 -17.59 -13.49 6.21
N ARG A 43 -17.58 -13.25 7.53
CA ARG A 43 -18.53 -13.85 8.47
C ARG A 43 -19.94 -13.28 8.31
N ALA A 44 -20.06 -11.99 8.03
CA ALA A 44 -21.35 -11.31 7.92
C ALA A 44 -22.04 -11.52 6.56
N LEU A 45 -21.29 -11.53 5.46
CA LEU A 45 -21.83 -11.58 4.09
C LEU A 45 -21.67 -12.94 3.39
N GLY A 46 -20.91 -13.86 3.99
CA GLY A 46 -20.53 -15.12 3.36
C GLY A 46 -19.54 -14.96 2.19
N PRO A 47 -19.17 -16.08 1.53
CA PRO A 47 -18.14 -16.10 0.48
C PRO A 47 -18.48 -15.25 -0.75
N SER A 48 -19.74 -15.25 -1.18
CA SER A 48 -20.20 -14.50 -2.37
C SER A 48 -20.16 -12.99 -2.12
N GLY A 49 -20.77 -12.51 -1.04
CA GLY A 49 -20.78 -11.08 -0.70
C GLY A 49 -19.39 -10.53 -0.40
N ARG A 50 -18.51 -11.31 0.25
CA ARG A 50 -17.09 -10.96 0.36
C ARG A 50 -16.44 -10.83 -1.01
N GLY A 51 -16.74 -11.74 -1.95
CA GLY A 51 -16.21 -11.72 -3.31
C GLY A 51 -16.50 -10.39 -4.00
N THR A 52 -17.73 -9.90 -3.89
CA THR A 52 -18.16 -8.60 -4.43
C THR A 52 -17.45 -7.42 -3.75
N VAL A 53 -17.37 -7.40 -2.42
CA VAL A 53 -16.63 -6.34 -1.68
C VAL A 53 -15.15 -6.33 -2.07
N ALA A 54 -14.55 -7.51 -2.20
CA ALA A 54 -13.16 -7.63 -2.62
C ALA A 54 -12.95 -7.17 -4.05
N PHE A 55 -13.86 -7.48 -4.97
CA PHE A 55 -13.82 -6.95 -6.32
C PHE A 55 -13.83 -5.42 -6.32
N ILE A 56 -14.74 -4.78 -5.57
CA ILE A 56 -14.83 -3.32 -5.49
C ILE A 56 -13.53 -2.71 -4.94
N THR A 57 -13.07 -3.22 -3.79
CA THR A 57 -11.89 -2.67 -3.11
C THR A 57 -10.60 -2.91 -3.90
N VAL A 58 -10.39 -4.11 -4.44
CA VAL A 58 -9.20 -4.43 -5.24
C VAL A 58 -9.21 -3.67 -6.57
N THR A 59 -10.35 -3.60 -7.27
CA THR A 59 -10.46 -2.83 -8.52
C THR A 59 -10.17 -1.37 -8.26
N ALA A 60 -10.68 -0.80 -7.16
CA ALA A 60 -10.39 0.57 -6.77
C ALA A 60 -8.89 0.80 -6.51
N LEU A 61 -8.24 -0.09 -5.75
CA LEU A 61 -6.81 -0.01 -5.45
C LEU A 61 -5.96 -0.15 -6.71
N VAL A 62 -6.24 -1.14 -7.56
CA VAL A 62 -5.51 -1.38 -8.81
C VAL A 62 -5.66 -0.20 -9.76
N THR A 63 -6.88 0.31 -9.92
CA THR A 63 -7.14 1.49 -10.77
C THR A 63 -6.38 2.70 -10.25
N ALA A 64 -6.41 2.94 -8.93
CA ALA A 64 -5.64 4.02 -8.32
C ALA A 64 -4.16 3.83 -8.58
N TRP A 65 -3.66 2.61 -8.48
CA TRP A 65 -2.25 2.28 -8.67
C TRP A 65 -1.77 2.55 -10.10
N ILE A 66 -2.61 2.23 -11.10
CA ILE A 66 -2.38 2.56 -12.51
C ILE A 66 -2.49 4.08 -12.73
N ALA A 67 -3.45 4.75 -12.11
CA ALA A 67 -3.67 6.19 -12.27
C ALA A 67 -2.50 7.07 -11.79
N ARG A 68 -1.55 6.50 -11.02
CA ARG A 68 -0.35 7.19 -10.50
C ARG A 68 0.65 7.60 -11.57
N LEU A 69 0.61 6.98 -12.78
CA LEU A 69 1.61 7.01 -13.85
C LEU A 69 2.61 8.19 -13.74
N GLY A 70 3.69 7.94 -13.02
CA GLY A 70 4.88 8.78 -12.93
C GLY A 70 4.77 10.08 -12.08
N VAL A 71 3.60 10.71 -11.99
CA VAL A 71 3.42 11.97 -11.24
C VAL A 71 3.60 11.76 -9.74
N THR A 72 3.08 10.65 -9.20
CA THR A 72 3.16 10.37 -7.78
C THR A 72 4.61 10.12 -7.32
N GLU A 73 5.42 9.45 -8.13
CA GLU A 73 6.86 9.25 -7.85
C GLU A 73 7.65 10.55 -7.98
N ALA A 74 7.35 11.35 -9.02
CA ALA A 74 7.93 12.69 -9.16
C ALA A 74 7.63 13.57 -7.94
N THR A 75 6.42 13.45 -7.36
CA THR A 75 6.04 14.17 -6.16
C THR A 75 6.91 13.78 -4.96
N VAL A 76 7.24 12.50 -4.77
CA VAL A 76 8.14 12.08 -3.68
C VAL A 76 9.51 12.75 -3.84
N VAL A 77 10.09 12.65 -5.04
CA VAL A 77 11.43 13.19 -5.33
C VAL A 77 11.45 14.72 -5.23
N PHE A 78 10.50 15.40 -5.87
CA PHE A 78 10.48 16.87 -5.87
C PHE A 78 10.11 17.45 -4.50
N ALA A 79 9.25 16.79 -3.71
CA ALA A 79 8.95 17.24 -2.35
C ALA A 79 10.15 17.07 -1.40
N ALA A 80 10.99 16.07 -1.64
CA ALA A 80 12.25 15.87 -0.92
C ALA A 80 13.31 16.90 -1.34
N GLN A 81 13.51 17.11 -2.64
CA GLN A 81 14.56 17.99 -3.19
C GLN A 81 14.22 19.48 -3.10
N ARG A 82 12.93 19.86 -3.17
CA ARG A 82 12.49 21.26 -3.28
C ARG A 82 11.48 21.61 -2.18
N PRO A 83 11.91 21.84 -0.94
CA PRO A 83 11.02 22.18 0.18
C PRO A 83 10.14 23.42 -0.10
N GLU A 84 10.69 24.43 -0.77
CA GLU A 84 9.99 25.66 -1.18
C GLU A 84 8.79 25.40 -2.11
N ALA A 85 8.84 24.32 -2.89
CA ALA A 85 7.80 23.98 -3.87
C ALA A 85 6.67 23.11 -3.29
N ARG A 86 6.76 22.68 -2.02
CA ARG A 86 5.81 21.75 -1.39
C ARG A 86 4.36 22.21 -1.44
N PRO A 87 3.98 23.49 -1.17
CA PRO A 87 2.59 23.93 -1.32
C PRO A 87 2.06 23.74 -2.75
N VAL A 88 2.88 24.02 -3.77
CA VAL A 88 2.49 23.89 -5.19
C VAL A 88 2.41 22.42 -5.60
N LEU A 89 3.36 21.60 -5.15
CA LEU A 89 3.36 20.15 -5.38
C LEU A 89 2.16 19.48 -4.72
N LEU A 90 1.75 19.91 -3.53
CA LEU A 90 0.56 19.40 -2.84
C LEU A 90 -0.71 19.69 -3.65
N SER A 91 -0.89 20.94 -4.09
CA SER A 91 -2.04 21.34 -4.91
C SER A 91 -2.06 20.66 -6.27
N ASN A 92 -0.91 20.53 -6.93
CA ASN A 92 -0.79 19.81 -8.19
C ASN A 92 -1.09 18.31 -8.01
N SER A 93 -0.61 17.69 -6.94
CA SER A 93 -0.88 16.28 -6.64
C SER A 93 -2.35 16.04 -6.35
N LEU A 94 -3.01 16.94 -5.61
CA LEU A 94 -4.45 16.90 -5.37
C LEU A 94 -5.23 16.98 -6.69
N ALA A 95 -4.93 17.99 -7.51
CA ALA A 95 -5.61 18.21 -8.79
C ALA A 95 -5.38 17.04 -9.77
N PHE A 96 -4.14 16.58 -9.91
CA PHE A 96 -3.81 15.46 -10.79
C PHE A 96 -4.48 14.17 -10.34
N SER A 97 -4.41 13.83 -9.06
CA SER A 97 -4.99 12.57 -8.55
C SER A 97 -6.51 12.56 -8.60
N THR A 98 -7.14 13.73 -8.46
CA THR A 98 -8.58 13.89 -8.68
C THR A 98 -8.93 13.64 -10.15
N ALA A 99 -8.22 14.27 -11.08
CA ALA A 99 -8.45 14.10 -12.51
C ALA A 99 -8.17 12.66 -12.98
N ALA A 100 -7.07 12.07 -12.51
CA ALA A 100 -6.69 10.70 -12.83
C ALA A 100 -7.65 9.68 -12.21
N GLY A 101 -8.12 9.92 -10.98
CA GLY A 101 -9.16 9.12 -10.32
C GLY A 101 -10.50 9.20 -11.04
N LEU A 102 -10.93 10.38 -11.48
CA LEU A 102 -12.15 10.56 -12.27
C LEU A 102 -12.04 9.86 -13.64
N ALA A 103 -10.90 9.98 -14.32
CA ALA A 103 -10.66 9.29 -15.59
C ALA A 103 -10.65 7.77 -15.40
N GLY A 104 -9.95 7.26 -14.38
CA GLY A 104 -9.92 5.84 -14.04
C GLY A 104 -11.31 5.30 -13.69
N ALA A 105 -12.08 6.04 -12.89
CA ALA A 105 -13.46 5.69 -12.56
C ALA A 105 -14.35 5.68 -13.81
N ALA A 106 -14.24 6.68 -14.69
CA ALA A 106 -15.02 6.73 -15.92
C ALA A 106 -14.70 5.55 -16.85
N VAL A 107 -13.42 5.18 -17.00
CA VAL A 107 -13.01 4.03 -17.82
C VAL A 107 -13.51 2.72 -17.20
N VAL A 108 -13.27 2.49 -15.91
CA VAL A 108 -13.62 1.22 -15.25
C VAL A 108 -15.14 1.08 -15.10
N CYS A 109 -15.81 2.10 -14.56
CA CYS A 109 -17.26 2.03 -14.39
C CYS A 109 -17.99 2.12 -15.73
N GLY A 110 -17.47 2.85 -16.72
CA GLY A 110 -18.04 2.93 -18.07
C GLY A 110 -17.91 1.62 -18.84
N THR A 111 -16.76 0.93 -18.74
CA THR A 111 -16.58 -0.40 -19.34
C THR A 111 -17.49 -1.44 -18.69
N LEU A 112 -17.57 -1.46 -17.36
CA LEU A 112 -18.53 -2.31 -16.65
C LEU A 112 -19.98 -1.93 -16.96
N TRP A 113 -20.26 -0.64 -17.18
CA TRP A 113 -21.58 -0.18 -17.59
C TRP A 113 -21.98 -0.78 -18.93
N TRP A 114 -21.12 -0.62 -19.93
CA TRP A 114 -21.36 -1.01 -21.32
C TRP A 114 -21.27 -2.52 -21.57
N ALA A 115 -20.44 -3.25 -20.81
CA ALA A 115 -20.30 -4.70 -20.89
C ALA A 115 -20.77 -5.39 -19.59
N PRO A 116 -22.10 -5.53 -19.36
CA PRO A 116 -22.64 -6.17 -18.16
C PRO A 116 -22.13 -7.60 -17.92
N ALA A 117 -21.74 -8.32 -18.98
CA ALA A 117 -21.18 -9.66 -18.89
C ALA A 117 -19.85 -9.74 -18.11
N LEU A 118 -19.12 -8.61 -17.98
CA LEU A 118 -17.89 -8.52 -17.19
C LEU A 118 -18.16 -8.23 -15.70
N ARG A 119 -19.42 -7.91 -15.33
CA ARG A 119 -19.75 -7.60 -13.93
C ARG A 119 -19.82 -8.90 -13.11
N PRO A 120 -19.11 -8.98 -11.98
CA PRO A 120 -19.32 -10.06 -11.03
C PRO A 120 -20.76 -10.07 -10.51
N ALA A 121 -21.25 -11.26 -10.16
CA ALA A 121 -22.53 -11.40 -9.48
C ALA A 121 -22.53 -10.54 -8.19
N GLY A 122 -23.56 -9.69 -8.03
CA GLY A 122 -23.71 -8.76 -6.91
C GLY A 122 -23.20 -7.33 -7.14
N VAL A 123 -22.61 -7.02 -8.30
CA VAL A 123 -22.27 -5.63 -8.66
C VAL A 123 -23.42 -5.00 -9.46
N GLU A 124 -24.31 -4.29 -8.77
CA GLU A 124 -25.41 -3.56 -9.38
C GLU A 124 -25.02 -2.08 -9.63
N THR A 125 -26.01 -1.25 -9.97
CA THR A 125 -25.85 0.20 -10.19
C THR A 125 -25.30 0.92 -8.95
N ALA A 126 -25.74 0.52 -7.75
CA ALA A 126 -25.28 1.13 -6.51
C ALA A 126 -23.79 0.81 -6.24
N GLU A 127 -23.38 -0.46 -6.41
CA GLU A 127 -22.00 -0.90 -6.23
C GLU A 127 -21.05 -0.27 -7.26
N LEU A 128 -21.52 -0.03 -8.50
CA LEU A 128 -20.74 0.69 -9.50
C LEU A 128 -20.50 2.16 -9.09
N ALA A 129 -21.49 2.84 -8.53
CA ALA A 129 -21.32 4.19 -8.01
C ALA A 129 -20.34 4.21 -6.82
N ILE A 130 -20.44 3.22 -5.92
CA ILE A 130 -19.52 3.06 -4.80
C ILE A 130 -18.10 2.76 -5.29
N LEU A 131 -17.94 1.96 -6.34
CA LEU A 131 -16.65 1.68 -6.98
C LEU A 131 -16.03 2.98 -7.55
N ALA A 132 -16.82 3.81 -8.24
CA ALA A 132 -16.34 5.09 -8.76
C ALA A 132 -15.80 6.00 -7.64
N ILE A 133 -16.56 6.14 -6.55
CA ILE A 133 -16.15 6.91 -5.37
C ILE A 133 -14.90 6.30 -4.73
N SER A 134 -14.85 4.97 -4.63
CA SER A 134 -13.73 4.20 -4.09
C SER A 134 -12.44 4.42 -4.85
N ILE A 135 -12.49 4.47 -6.18
CA ILE A 135 -11.33 4.75 -7.05
C ILE A 135 -10.78 6.15 -6.75
N ILE A 136 -11.64 7.17 -6.73
CA ILE A 136 -11.23 8.56 -6.48
C ILE A 136 -10.63 8.68 -5.07
N ALA A 137 -11.29 8.12 -4.06
CA ALA A 137 -10.81 8.12 -2.68
C ALA A 137 -9.45 7.42 -2.54
N ALA A 138 -9.26 6.28 -3.22
CA ALA A 138 -8.00 5.54 -3.21
C ALA A 138 -6.86 6.33 -3.90
N CYS A 139 -7.13 6.95 -5.07
CA CYS A 139 -6.15 7.82 -5.75
C CYS A 139 -5.68 8.96 -4.84
N LEU A 140 -6.61 9.62 -4.16
CA LEU A 140 -6.31 10.72 -3.25
C LEU A 140 -5.55 10.25 -2.01
N ALA A 141 -5.94 9.12 -1.41
CA ALA A 141 -5.25 8.57 -0.26
C ALA A 141 -3.80 8.20 -0.58
N ASP A 142 -3.54 7.60 -1.75
CA ASP A 142 -2.21 7.25 -2.21
C ASP A 142 -1.35 8.51 -2.49
N ALA A 143 -1.91 9.51 -3.17
CA ALA A 143 -1.21 10.76 -3.46
C ALA A 143 -0.82 11.53 -2.19
N GLY A 144 -1.73 11.62 -1.21
CA GLY A 144 -1.46 12.25 0.08
C GLY A 144 -0.38 11.50 0.87
N TYR A 145 -0.36 10.16 0.77
CA TYR A 145 0.69 9.34 1.36
C TYR A 145 2.06 9.65 0.75
N ARG A 146 2.16 9.59 -0.58
CA ARG A 146 3.42 9.77 -1.30
C ARG A 146 3.98 11.17 -1.13
N PHE A 147 3.12 12.18 -1.07
CA PHE A 147 3.55 13.54 -0.73
C PHE A 147 4.18 13.62 0.68
N LEU A 148 3.51 13.09 1.71
CA LEU A 148 4.05 13.09 3.08
C LEU A 148 5.33 12.25 3.20
N LEU A 149 5.44 11.19 2.41
CA LEU A 149 6.64 10.37 2.29
C LEU A 149 7.82 11.20 1.75
N GLY A 150 7.61 11.95 0.65
CA GLY A 150 8.62 12.87 0.10
C GLY A 150 9.02 14.00 1.05
N CYS A 151 8.13 14.42 1.94
CA CYS A 151 8.42 15.39 3.00
C CYS A 151 9.10 14.77 4.24
N SER A 152 9.45 13.47 4.22
CA SER A 152 10.01 12.72 5.36
C SER A 152 9.13 12.75 6.62
N ARG A 153 7.80 12.87 6.46
CA ARG A 153 6.83 12.93 7.56
C ARG A 153 6.32 11.53 7.94
N PHE A 154 7.26 10.62 8.20
CA PHE A 154 6.99 9.21 8.46
C PHE A 154 6.04 8.97 9.64
N ARG A 155 6.17 9.74 10.73
CA ARG A 155 5.32 9.62 11.92
C ARG A 155 3.85 9.97 11.67
N ALA A 156 3.65 11.06 10.92
CA ALA A 156 2.33 11.53 10.53
C ALA A 156 1.61 10.47 9.68
N HIS A 157 2.32 9.93 8.69
CA HIS A 157 1.79 8.87 7.84
C HIS A 157 1.47 7.59 8.64
N ALA A 158 2.42 7.12 9.45
CA ALA A 158 2.27 5.94 10.29
C ALA A 158 1.04 6.02 11.19
N LEU A 159 0.84 7.17 11.86
CA LEU A 159 -0.33 7.37 12.71
C LEU A 159 -1.64 7.30 11.91
N VAL A 160 -1.69 7.96 10.76
CA VAL A 160 -2.89 7.93 9.91
C VAL A 160 -3.16 6.51 9.42
N THR A 161 -2.16 5.78 8.95
CA THR A 161 -2.31 4.38 8.50
C THR A 161 -2.78 3.47 9.63
N ALA A 162 -2.16 3.56 10.82
CA ALA A 162 -2.57 2.77 11.98
C ALA A 162 -4.02 3.06 12.37
N VAL A 163 -4.41 4.33 12.52
CA VAL A 163 -5.76 4.72 12.94
C VAL A 163 -6.81 4.34 11.89
N THR A 164 -6.61 4.72 10.62
CA THR A 164 -7.61 4.51 9.57
C THR A 164 -7.88 3.03 9.29
N SER A 165 -6.88 2.17 9.47
CA SER A 165 -7.05 0.72 9.30
C SER A 165 -7.97 0.07 10.33
N TRP A 166 -8.15 0.69 11.51
CA TRP A 166 -9.08 0.21 12.55
C TRP A 166 -10.47 0.85 12.46
N ILE A 167 -10.60 2.00 11.79
CA ILE A 167 -11.91 2.64 11.55
C ILE A 167 -12.81 1.69 10.73
N TYR A 168 -12.26 1.07 9.69
CA TYR A 168 -13.00 0.12 8.85
C TYR A 168 -13.64 -1.03 9.65
N PRO A 169 -12.89 -1.90 10.36
CA PRO A 169 -13.48 -3.01 11.11
C PRO A 169 -14.42 -2.53 12.22
N VAL A 170 -14.13 -1.42 12.90
CA VAL A 170 -15.02 -0.88 13.95
C VAL A 170 -16.37 -0.46 13.36
N LEU A 171 -16.37 0.28 12.25
CA LEU A 171 -17.60 0.68 11.58
C LEU A 171 -18.36 -0.52 11.02
N VAL A 172 -17.66 -1.53 10.50
CA VAL A 172 -18.28 -2.78 10.05
C VAL A 172 -18.99 -3.50 11.20
N VAL A 173 -18.38 -3.60 12.39
CA VAL A 173 -19.02 -4.20 13.57
C VAL A 173 -20.27 -3.43 13.97
N ILE A 174 -20.18 -2.09 14.06
CA ILE A 174 -21.30 -1.24 14.47
C ILE A 174 -22.47 -1.38 13.49
N LEU A 175 -22.20 -1.26 12.19
CA LEU A 175 -23.25 -1.36 11.18
C LEU A 175 -23.83 -2.76 11.07
N TRP A 176 -23.00 -3.79 11.23
CA TRP A 176 -23.47 -5.17 11.27
C TRP A 176 -24.43 -5.40 12.44
N ALA A 177 -24.12 -4.85 13.62
CA ALA A 177 -24.96 -4.99 14.81
C ALA A 177 -26.29 -4.21 14.73
N VAL A 178 -26.31 -3.06 14.04
CA VAL A 178 -27.47 -2.15 14.04
C VAL A 178 -28.39 -2.35 12.83
N LEU A 179 -27.82 -2.53 11.62
CA LEU A 179 -28.58 -2.48 10.36
C LEU A 179 -28.62 -3.83 9.63
N GLY A 180 -27.78 -4.78 10.03
CA GLY A 180 -27.41 -5.90 9.18
C GLY A 180 -26.45 -5.45 8.07
N LEU A 181 -25.35 -6.18 7.89
CA LEU A 181 -24.33 -5.79 6.91
C LEU A 181 -24.78 -6.21 5.51
N THR A 182 -24.72 -5.28 4.56
CA THR A 182 -24.88 -5.56 3.12
C THR A 182 -23.57 -5.32 2.38
N VAL A 183 -23.45 -5.81 1.15
CA VAL A 183 -22.29 -5.56 0.27
C VAL A 183 -22.09 -4.07 0.05
N ALA A 184 -23.15 -3.34 -0.30
CA ALA A 184 -23.12 -1.90 -0.49
C ALA A 184 -22.64 -1.15 0.76
N LEU A 185 -23.14 -1.50 1.95
CA LEU A 185 -22.70 -0.88 3.20
C LEU A 185 -21.22 -1.16 3.49
N ALA A 186 -20.77 -2.41 3.35
CA ALA A 186 -19.36 -2.76 3.58
C ALA A 186 -18.42 -2.03 2.60
N ALA A 187 -18.82 -1.90 1.33
CA ALA A 187 -18.07 -1.17 0.32
C ALA A 187 -18.07 0.35 0.59
N LEU A 188 -19.20 0.92 1.00
CA LEU A 188 -19.34 2.34 1.33
C LEU A 188 -18.48 2.72 2.55
N VAL A 189 -18.42 1.86 3.58
CA VAL A 189 -17.57 2.07 4.76
C VAL A 189 -16.09 2.07 4.37
N TRP A 190 -15.70 1.15 3.47
CA TRP A 190 -14.33 1.14 2.95
C TRP A 190 -14.01 2.40 2.16
N ALA A 191 -14.90 2.81 1.25
CA ALA A 191 -14.76 4.05 0.47
C ALA A 191 -14.65 5.27 1.39
N SER A 192 -15.49 5.34 2.42
CA SER A 192 -15.48 6.40 3.42
C SER A 192 -14.17 6.42 4.22
N THR A 193 -13.63 5.25 4.57
CA THR A 193 -12.34 5.12 5.26
C THR A 193 -11.19 5.64 4.39
N GLN A 194 -11.20 5.32 3.08
CA GLN A 194 -10.23 5.85 2.12
C GLN A 194 -10.37 7.37 1.93
N GLY A 195 -11.60 7.88 1.85
CA GLY A 195 -11.86 9.32 1.77
C GLY A 195 -11.39 10.06 3.02
N LEU A 196 -11.66 9.51 4.21
CA LEU A 196 -11.17 10.04 5.48
C LEU A 196 -9.63 10.01 5.53
N ARG A 197 -9.00 8.91 5.09
CA ARG A 197 -7.55 8.81 5.00
C ARG A 197 -6.96 9.88 4.09
N ALA A 198 -7.54 10.07 2.90
CA ALA A 198 -7.14 11.14 1.99
C ALA A 198 -7.26 12.53 2.65
N LEU A 199 -8.41 12.81 3.27
CA LEU A 199 -8.65 14.09 3.96
C LEU A 199 -7.64 14.34 5.07
N LEU A 200 -7.35 13.33 5.90
CA LEU A 200 -6.36 13.43 6.98
C LEU A 200 -4.95 13.67 6.45
N LEU A 201 -4.54 12.96 5.39
CA LEU A 201 -3.20 13.11 4.80
C LEU A 201 -3.03 14.50 4.17
N PHE A 202 -4.00 14.96 3.36
CA PHE A 202 -3.94 16.28 2.73
C PHE A 202 -4.07 17.43 3.74
N SER A 203 -4.94 17.30 4.74
CA SER A 203 -5.06 18.33 5.79
C SER A 203 -3.80 18.43 6.64
N LEU A 204 -3.16 17.31 6.97
CA LEU A 204 -1.91 17.28 7.70
C LEU A 204 -0.75 17.82 6.86
N ALA A 205 -0.69 17.46 5.59
CA ALA A 205 0.27 18.01 4.63
C ALA A 205 0.14 19.53 4.51
N ALA A 206 -1.08 20.04 4.31
CA ALA A 206 -1.36 21.46 4.23
C ALA A 206 -0.98 22.19 5.52
N ARG A 207 -1.29 21.64 6.70
CA ARG A 207 -0.93 22.24 7.99
C ARG A 207 0.59 22.29 8.24
N ARG A 208 1.35 21.33 7.71
CA ARG A 208 2.79 21.18 7.99
C ARG A 208 3.68 21.83 6.95
N GLU A 209 3.21 21.97 5.71
CA GLU A 209 4.03 22.36 4.57
C GLU A 209 3.56 23.68 3.92
N GLY A 210 2.96 24.58 4.71
CA GLY A 210 2.62 25.94 4.26
C GLY A 210 1.30 26.08 3.48
N GLY A 211 0.42 25.08 3.56
CA GLY A 211 -0.90 25.11 2.96
C GLY A 211 -0.94 24.64 1.50
N PHE A 212 -2.03 25.00 0.82
CA PHE A 212 -2.17 24.76 -0.62
C PHE A 212 -1.61 25.96 -1.40
N GLY A 213 -0.60 25.71 -2.21
CA GLY A 213 -0.05 26.69 -3.14
C GLY A 213 -0.92 26.85 -4.39
N ARG A 214 -0.68 27.91 -5.17
CA ARG A 214 -1.34 28.08 -6.47
C ARG A 214 -0.89 26.95 -7.43
N PRO A 215 -1.83 26.15 -7.99
CA PRO A 215 -1.47 25.10 -8.95
C PRO A 215 -0.66 25.67 -10.11
N SER A 216 0.43 25.00 -10.48
CA SER A 216 1.33 25.44 -11.54
C SER A 216 1.42 24.38 -12.63
N ARG A 217 0.95 24.73 -13.83
CA ARG A 217 1.06 23.87 -15.03
C ARG A 217 2.51 23.52 -15.36
N ARG A 218 3.45 24.43 -15.07
CA ARG A 218 4.88 24.20 -15.31
C ARG A 218 5.42 23.05 -14.46
N VAL A 219 5.17 23.11 -13.14
CA VAL A 219 5.62 22.06 -12.20
C VAL A 219 4.89 20.75 -12.49
N LEU A 220 3.59 20.80 -12.80
CA LEU A 220 2.83 19.60 -13.16
C LEU A 220 3.38 18.93 -14.42
N ARG A 221 3.68 19.71 -15.46
CA ARG A 221 4.30 19.20 -16.69
C ARG A 221 5.69 18.62 -16.43
N GLU A 222 6.46 19.22 -15.52
CA GLU A 222 7.76 18.69 -15.10
C GLU A 222 7.59 17.35 -14.37
N SER A 223 6.63 17.23 -13.45
CA SER A 223 6.32 15.98 -12.74
C SER A 223 5.84 14.88 -13.69
N ILE A 224 4.97 15.22 -14.65
CA ILE A 224 4.51 14.28 -15.69
C ILE A 224 5.70 13.87 -16.57
N SER A 225 6.52 14.82 -17.02
CA SER A 225 7.69 14.54 -17.87
C SER A 225 8.72 13.67 -17.15
N PHE A 226 9.00 13.95 -15.86
CA PHE A 226 9.86 13.12 -15.02
C PHE A 226 9.29 11.71 -14.90
N GLY A 227 8.01 11.61 -14.56
CA GLY A 227 7.30 10.36 -14.44
C GLY A 227 7.28 9.54 -15.72
N VAL A 228 7.06 10.20 -16.86
CA VAL A 228 7.09 9.58 -18.19
C VAL A 228 8.52 9.26 -18.61
N ARG A 229 9.56 10.02 -18.25
CA ARG A 229 10.96 9.67 -18.53
C ARG A 229 11.42 8.46 -17.72
N GLU A 230 11.07 8.41 -16.44
CA GLU A 230 11.28 7.22 -15.59
C GLU A 230 10.46 6.03 -16.11
N ALA A 231 9.22 6.25 -16.57
CA ALA A 231 8.37 5.22 -17.18
C ALA A 231 8.70 4.91 -18.66
N ALA A 232 9.48 5.74 -19.36
CA ALA A 232 10.00 5.50 -20.71
C ALA A 232 11.40 4.87 -20.67
N LEU A 233 12.14 5.11 -19.58
CA LEU A 233 13.19 4.19 -19.10
C LEU A 233 12.57 2.90 -18.53
N GLY A 234 11.27 2.93 -18.17
CA GLY A 234 10.17 1.96 -18.25
C GLY A 234 10.31 0.58 -17.65
N PHE A 235 11.49 0.02 -17.75
CA PHE A 235 11.86 -1.29 -17.26
C PHE A 235 11.84 -1.36 -15.73
N TYR A 236 12.33 -0.30 -15.09
CA TYR A 236 12.43 -0.25 -13.64
C TYR A 236 11.05 -0.08 -12.97
N VAL A 237 10.18 0.76 -13.53
CA VAL A 237 8.83 0.99 -12.96
C VAL A 237 7.97 -0.26 -13.06
N VAL A 238 8.01 -0.98 -14.19
CA VAL A 238 7.31 -2.27 -14.35
C VAL A 238 7.87 -3.31 -13.37
N ALA A 239 9.21 -3.42 -13.28
CA ALA A 239 9.88 -4.32 -12.35
C ALA A 239 9.54 -4.03 -10.87
N VAL A 240 9.63 -2.78 -10.43
CA VAL A 240 9.32 -2.37 -9.05
C VAL A 240 7.87 -2.66 -8.74
N ASN A 241 6.94 -2.27 -9.62
CA ASN A 241 5.52 -2.52 -9.44
C ASN A 241 5.22 -4.03 -9.33
N LEU A 242 5.73 -4.86 -10.24
CA LEU A 242 5.58 -6.31 -10.17
C LEU A 242 6.22 -6.90 -8.90
N SER A 243 7.38 -6.38 -8.48
CA SER A 243 8.05 -6.80 -7.24
C SER A 243 7.26 -6.43 -5.97
N GLU A 244 6.63 -5.26 -5.93
CA GLU A 244 5.75 -4.82 -4.84
C GLU A 244 4.47 -5.67 -4.79
N MET A 245 3.92 -6.07 -5.93
CA MET A 245 2.77 -6.98 -5.99
C MET A 245 3.09 -8.34 -5.36
N LEU A 246 4.33 -8.83 -5.51
CA LEU A 246 4.77 -10.08 -4.89
C LEU A 246 4.84 -9.98 -3.35
N LEU A 247 5.00 -8.79 -2.77
CA LEU A 247 5.06 -8.58 -1.33
C LEU A 247 3.72 -8.66 -0.61
N TYR A 248 2.60 -8.60 -1.34
CA TYR A 248 1.28 -8.80 -0.75
C TYR A 248 1.05 -10.25 -0.26
N PHE A 249 1.64 -11.23 -0.95
CA PHE A 249 1.51 -12.65 -0.61
C PHE A 249 2.21 -13.03 0.72
N PRO A 250 3.48 -12.65 0.94
CA PRO A 250 4.18 -12.85 2.21
C PRO A 250 3.50 -12.16 3.37
N GLY A 251 2.97 -10.95 3.16
CA GLY A 251 2.14 -10.24 4.14
C GLY A 251 0.94 -11.08 4.57
N ALA A 252 0.19 -11.64 3.61
CA ALA A 252 -0.97 -12.48 3.86
C ALA A 252 -0.62 -13.78 4.62
N VAL A 253 0.43 -14.49 4.20
CA VAL A 253 0.92 -15.73 4.87
C VAL A 253 1.37 -15.45 6.29
N SER A 254 2.13 -14.36 6.50
CA SER A 254 2.59 -13.97 7.82
C SER A 254 1.45 -13.54 8.75
N THR A 255 0.39 -12.90 8.22
CA THR A 255 -0.82 -12.57 9.00
C THR A 255 -1.67 -13.79 9.36
N ALA A 256 -1.64 -14.85 8.53
CA ALA A 256 -2.40 -16.08 8.77
C ALA A 256 -1.76 -17.01 9.80
N LEU A 257 -0.43 -16.97 9.96
CA LEU A 257 0.32 -17.87 10.84
C LEU A 257 0.53 -17.30 12.25
N LEU A 258 0.43 -15.97 12.42
CA LEU A 258 0.59 -15.29 13.72
C LEU A 258 -0.37 -15.81 14.82
N PRO A 259 -1.66 -16.05 14.55
CA PRO A 259 -2.62 -16.54 15.56
C PRO A 259 -2.33 -17.98 16.02
N LEU A 260 -1.73 -18.80 15.16
CA LEU A 260 -1.35 -20.18 15.46
C LEU A 260 -0.12 -20.23 16.37
N ALA A 261 0.81 -19.28 16.22
CA ALA A 261 1.95 -19.13 17.12
C ALA A 261 1.54 -18.60 18.50
N ALA A 262 0.59 -17.65 18.56
CA ALA A 262 0.15 -17.03 19.81
C ALA A 262 -0.70 -17.95 20.71
N ARG A 263 -1.31 -18.99 20.16
CA ARG A 263 -2.19 -19.94 20.88
C ARG A 263 -1.45 -21.09 21.59
N SER A 264 -0.12 -21.11 21.53
CA SER A 264 0.67 -22.26 21.97
C SER A 264 1.20 -22.13 23.41
N ASP A 265 1.12 -23.22 24.18
CA ASP A 265 1.59 -23.25 25.58
C ASP A 265 3.08 -22.93 25.70
N ALA A 266 3.46 -22.32 26.82
CA ALA A 266 4.79 -21.72 27.05
C ALA A 266 5.99 -22.66 26.76
N GLY A 267 5.81 -23.99 26.89
CA GLY A 267 6.84 -24.99 26.60
C GLY A 267 6.95 -25.42 25.12
N SER A 268 5.93 -25.17 24.28
CA SER A 268 5.90 -25.56 22.84
C SER A 268 5.99 -24.37 21.87
N ARG A 269 5.92 -23.15 22.41
CA ARG A 269 5.89 -21.86 21.69
C ARG A 269 7.02 -21.67 20.69
N LEU A 270 8.25 -22.03 21.06
CA LEU A 270 9.42 -21.89 20.19
C LEU A 270 9.36 -22.86 19.00
N GLY A 271 8.96 -24.12 19.24
CA GLY A 271 8.90 -25.16 18.20
C GLY A 271 7.80 -24.91 17.16
N GLN A 272 6.62 -24.44 17.59
CA GLN A 272 5.55 -24.08 16.66
C GLN A 272 5.82 -22.75 15.94
N THR A 273 6.42 -21.76 16.61
CA THR A 273 6.86 -20.53 15.95
C THR A 273 7.92 -20.81 14.87
N LEU A 274 8.89 -21.69 15.13
CA LEU A 274 9.89 -22.09 14.15
C LEU A 274 9.31 -22.92 12.99
N ARG A 275 8.28 -23.74 13.23
CA ARG A 275 7.54 -24.44 12.15
C ARG A 275 6.74 -23.48 11.29
N ALA A 276 6.03 -22.53 11.91
CA ALA A 276 5.30 -21.48 11.21
C ALA A 276 6.25 -20.57 10.40
N PHE A 277 7.40 -20.21 10.98
CA PHE A 277 8.48 -19.51 10.30
C PHE A 277 8.97 -20.31 9.09
N ARG A 278 9.32 -21.60 9.28
CA ARG A 278 9.74 -22.48 8.18
C ARG A 278 8.68 -22.57 7.08
N SER A 279 7.40 -22.74 7.42
CA SER A 279 6.34 -22.79 6.41
C SER A 279 6.16 -21.47 5.68
N ALA A 280 6.21 -20.33 6.39
CA ALA A 280 6.09 -19.00 5.78
C ALA A 280 7.27 -18.69 4.85
N SER A 281 8.49 -18.98 5.30
CA SER A 281 9.71 -18.83 4.51
C SER A 281 9.71 -19.74 3.30
N VAL A 282 9.31 -21.01 3.42
CA VAL A 282 9.23 -21.95 2.29
C VAL A 282 8.16 -21.52 1.30
N VAL A 283 6.97 -21.15 1.75
CA VAL A 283 5.89 -20.67 0.86
C VAL A 283 6.30 -19.40 0.13
N THR A 284 6.97 -18.48 0.82
CA THR A 284 7.42 -17.23 0.19
C THR A 284 8.58 -17.45 -0.77
N LEU A 285 9.55 -18.29 -0.40
CA LEU A 285 10.63 -18.65 -1.30
C LEU A 285 10.08 -19.37 -2.53
N ALA A 286 9.12 -20.28 -2.36
CA ALA A 286 8.45 -20.95 -3.45
C ALA A 286 7.67 -19.98 -4.35
N SER A 287 6.97 -18.98 -3.79
CA SER A 287 6.25 -17.98 -4.59
C SER A 287 7.20 -17.02 -5.31
N LEU A 288 8.32 -16.63 -4.70
CA LEU A 288 9.35 -15.82 -5.35
C LEU A 288 10.06 -16.59 -6.46
N LEU A 289 10.40 -17.87 -6.25
CA LEU A 289 10.98 -18.74 -7.27
C LEU A 289 9.99 -19.01 -8.41
N ALA A 290 8.73 -19.29 -8.10
CA ALA A 290 7.69 -19.43 -9.11
C ALA A 290 7.52 -18.15 -9.93
N SER A 291 7.58 -16.99 -9.28
CA SER A 291 7.50 -15.69 -9.95
C SER A 291 8.73 -15.40 -10.80
N ALA A 292 9.92 -15.82 -10.39
CA ALA A 292 11.15 -15.73 -11.18
C ALA A 292 11.03 -16.48 -12.52
N VAL A 293 10.21 -17.52 -12.60
CA VAL A 293 10.01 -18.33 -13.81
C VAL A 293 8.79 -17.89 -14.59
N LEU A 294 7.68 -17.58 -13.91
CA LEU A 294 6.38 -17.28 -14.53
C LEU A 294 6.26 -15.84 -15.01
N VAL A 295 6.83 -14.87 -14.29
CA VAL A 295 6.64 -13.44 -14.59
C VAL A 295 7.48 -12.97 -15.79
N PRO A 296 8.77 -13.35 -15.96
CA PRO A 296 9.55 -12.92 -17.12
C PRO A 296 8.91 -13.18 -18.49
N PRO A 297 8.35 -14.37 -18.79
CA PRO A 297 7.65 -14.58 -20.05
C PRO A 297 6.29 -13.87 -20.11
N LEU A 298 5.68 -13.55 -18.96
CA LEU A 298 4.40 -12.82 -18.90
C LEU A 298 4.57 -11.33 -19.25
N ILE A 299 5.69 -10.71 -18.87
CA ILE A 299 5.96 -9.29 -19.09
C ILE A 299 5.81 -8.89 -20.57
N PRO A 300 6.52 -9.50 -21.54
CA PRO A 300 6.39 -9.13 -22.95
C PRO A 300 5.04 -9.54 -23.56
N VAL A 301 4.35 -10.54 -23.00
CA VAL A 301 3.00 -10.96 -23.44
C VAL A 301 1.94 -9.93 -23.03
N VAL A 302 2.03 -9.41 -21.80
CA VAL A 302 1.04 -8.48 -21.22
C VAL A 302 1.33 -7.03 -21.59
N PHE A 303 2.59 -6.62 -21.56
CA PHE A 303 3.01 -5.23 -21.77
C PHE A 303 3.58 -4.98 -23.17
N GLY A 304 3.88 -6.03 -23.94
CA GLY A 304 4.47 -5.95 -25.27
C GLY A 304 6.00 -6.07 -25.25
N GLY A 305 6.60 -6.51 -26.36
CA GLY A 305 8.04 -6.78 -26.48
C GLY A 305 8.97 -5.59 -26.23
N ALA A 306 8.43 -4.36 -26.24
CA ALA A 306 9.17 -3.16 -25.85
C ALA A 306 9.56 -3.12 -24.36
N PHE A 307 8.96 -3.97 -23.51
CA PHE A 307 9.20 -4.04 -22.06
C PHE A 307 10.14 -5.18 -21.63
N ASP A 308 10.80 -5.85 -22.57
CA ASP A 308 11.66 -7.01 -22.29
C ASP A 308 12.80 -6.68 -21.32
N ALA A 309 13.37 -5.47 -21.41
CA ALA A 309 14.41 -5.04 -20.48
C ALA A 309 13.91 -4.82 -19.03
N SER A 310 12.60 -4.95 -18.73
CA SER A 310 12.04 -4.94 -17.36
C SER A 310 12.32 -6.24 -16.62
N ILE A 311 12.63 -7.31 -17.36
CA ILE A 311 12.90 -8.63 -16.79
C ILE A 311 14.14 -8.57 -15.90
N THR A 312 15.21 -7.94 -16.36
CA THR A 312 16.48 -7.88 -15.62
C THR A 312 16.34 -7.14 -14.29
N PRO A 313 15.79 -5.91 -14.21
CA PRO A 313 15.53 -5.25 -12.94
C PRO A 313 14.58 -6.04 -12.03
N PHE A 314 13.55 -6.69 -12.59
CA PHE A 314 12.62 -7.51 -11.82
C PHE A 314 13.33 -8.69 -11.15
N LEU A 315 14.12 -9.44 -11.90
CA LEU A 315 14.91 -10.56 -11.39
C LEU A 315 15.97 -10.10 -10.38
N LEU A 316 16.58 -8.93 -10.57
CA LEU A 316 17.54 -8.34 -9.63
C LEU A 316 16.89 -7.90 -8.31
N MET A 317 15.59 -7.59 -8.29
CA MET A 317 14.86 -7.25 -7.07
C MET A 317 14.37 -8.48 -6.29
N LEU A 318 14.20 -9.64 -6.93
CA LEU A 318 13.75 -10.88 -6.25
C LEU A 318 14.66 -11.31 -5.08
N PRO A 319 16.01 -11.27 -5.17
CA PRO A 319 16.88 -11.54 -4.02
C PRO A 319 16.63 -10.59 -2.84
N GLY A 320 16.41 -9.30 -3.13
CA GLY A 320 16.07 -8.30 -2.11
C GLY A 320 14.74 -8.60 -1.42
N LEU A 321 13.75 -9.11 -2.16
CA LEU A 321 12.45 -9.53 -1.65
C LEU A 321 12.54 -10.76 -0.73
N ILE A 322 13.49 -11.67 -0.97
CA ILE A 322 13.77 -12.80 -0.07
C ILE A 322 14.27 -12.27 1.29
N GLY A 323 15.23 -11.34 1.28
CA GLY A 323 15.75 -10.70 2.49
C GLY A 323 14.65 -9.92 3.24
N PHE A 324 13.86 -9.15 2.51
CA PHE A 324 12.75 -8.37 3.06
C PHE A 324 11.66 -9.25 3.70
N THR A 325 11.33 -10.37 3.05
CA THR A 325 10.42 -11.38 3.62
C THR A 325 11.02 -12.01 4.86
N ALA A 326 12.27 -12.48 4.79
CA ALA A 326 12.94 -13.12 5.91
C ALA A 326 12.93 -12.18 7.13
N MET A 327 13.17 -10.89 6.91
CA MET A 327 13.04 -9.84 7.93
C MET A 327 11.61 -9.74 8.49
N ILE A 328 10.58 -9.68 7.65
CA ILE A 328 9.17 -9.63 8.10
C ILE A 328 8.80 -10.85 8.95
N VAL A 329 9.12 -12.04 8.47
CA VAL A 329 8.76 -13.31 9.14
C VAL A 329 9.57 -13.46 10.44
N PHE A 330 10.84 -13.07 10.45
CA PHE A 330 11.69 -13.10 11.64
C PHE A 330 11.24 -12.09 12.70
N SER A 331 10.91 -10.86 12.29
CA SER A 331 10.31 -9.86 13.18
C SER A 331 9.00 -10.36 13.79
N ASN A 332 8.13 -10.98 12.98
CA ASN A 332 6.86 -11.52 13.47
C ASN A 332 7.03 -12.72 14.42
N ALA A 333 8.06 -13.56 14.22
CA ALA A 333 8.42 -14.64 15.12
C ALA A 333 8.97 -14.15 16.47
N LEU A 334 9.80 -13.09 16.46
CA LEU A 334 10.32 -12.46 17.68
C LEU A 334 9.21 -11.79 18.50
N VAL A 335 8.26 -11.16 17.82
CA VAL A 335 7.07 -10.58 18.45
C VAL A 335 6.18 -11.65 19.07
N ALA A 336 5.98 -12.79 18.39
CA ALA A 336 5.23 -13.93 18.93
C ALA A 336 5.93 -14.61 20.13
N SER A 337 7.24 -14.45 20.26
CA SER A 337 8.07 -15.07 21.31
C SER A 337 8.26 -14.18 22.55
N SER A 338 7.53 -13.07 22.68
CA SER A 338 7.63 -12.13 23.81
C SER A 338 9.04 -11.54 24.04
N LEU A 339 9.83 -11.40 22.96
CA LEU A 339 11.14 -10.71 22.96
C LEU A 339 11.13 -9.51 21.98
N PRO A 340 10.38 -8.43 22.27
CA PRO A 340 10.15 -7.34 21.33
C PRO A 340 11.37 -6.42 21.17
N SER A 341 12.34 -6.48 22.09
CA SER A 341 13.55 -5.63 22.05
C SER A 341 14.60 -6.11 21.04
N LEU A 342 14.59 -7.40 20.67
CA LEU A 342 15.54 -7.98 19.70
C LEU A 342 15.03 -7.86 18.25
N SER A 343 13.72 -7.71 18.01
CA SER A 343 13.17 -7.47 16.66
C SER A 343 13.50 -6.08 16.11
N SER A 344 13.81 -5.13 16.99
CA SER A 344 14.29 -3.79 16.63
C SER A 344 15.77 -3.74 16.19
N VAL A 345 16.56 -4.79 16.44
CA VAL A 345 18.00 -4.82 16.12
C VAL A 345 18.29 -5.57 14.81
N ALA A 346 17.47 -6.55 14.44
CA ALA A 346 17.66 -7.33 13.22
C ALA A 346 17.60 -6.48 11.91
N PRO A 347 16.70 -5.48 11.77
CA PRO A 347 16.62 -4.66 10.56
C PRO A 347 17.74 -3.62 10.41
N THR A 348 18.49 -3.32 11.46
CA THR A 348 19.55 -2.30 11.44
C THR A 348 20.94 -2.88 11.11
N ILE A 349 21.05 -4.21 11.04
CA ILE A 349 22.33 -4.92 10.82
C ILE A 349 22.38 -5.62 9.44
N CYS A 350 21.25 -5.79 8.75
CA CYS A 350 21.17 -6.29 7.37
C CYS A 350 20.95 -5.13 6.38
#